data_AF-A0A844WU11-F1
#
_entry.id   AF-A0A844WU11-F1
#
_cell.length_a   1.000
_cell.length_b   1.000
_cell.length_c   1.000
_cell.angle_alpha   90.00
_cell.angle_beta   90.00
_cell.angle_gamma   90.00
#
_symmetry.space_group_name_H-M   'P 1'
#
loop_
_entity.id
_entity.type
_entity.pdbx_description
1 polymer ?
#
loop_
_entity_poly.entity_id
_entity_poly.type
_entity_poly.pdbx_seq_one_letter_code
_entity_poly.pdbx_strand_id
1 'polypeptide(L)'
;MTANTEQSDANPPKLSNLSADGKAWFIHPVAMVDYFVKRILFQKGDKDEIIREINIRLAGFGGNVPTDEFTERTENMIKQFQRDYMQVEETGIVDMNVIKAIDEFSDKYDLPSNEWVKKPLTDDEQMFCPCGLCDGFGKSRHKDMYYGVKLEATHRYEYPGIHRSLLWALKAVIFYLQKENSVYSFRKISSGYRCYDRNLQTNRRTTNHKGKALDIHFNKNGVRTRSCDDMNKLRKDIFNKYLGAKWDWLAGQENMFNLESARKGATSWVHYDVREFDQIYLKDEYFCKDSETLNDKPLASLL
;
A
#
# COMPACT_ATOMS: atom_id res chain seq x y z
N MET A 1 54.97 59.59 -23.85
CA MET A 1 54.81 58.24 -23.29
C MET A 1 55.13 58.30 -21.81
N THR A 2 54.13 58.20 -20.94
CA THR A 2 54.22 57.58 -19.60
C THR A 2 52.81 57.56 -19.02
N ALA A 3 52.39 56.36 -18.64
CA ALA A 3 51.04 56.00 -18.23
C ALA A 3 50.77 56.35 -16.78
N ASN A 4 49.51 56.69 -16.49
CA ASN A 4 48.91 56.66 -15.16
C ASN A 4 48.82 55.21 -14.67
N THR A 5 49.23 54.98 -13.43
CA THR A 5 48.82 53.81 -12.64
C THR A 5 48.08 54.33 -11.41
N GLU A 6 46.74 54.34 -11.48
CA GLU A 6 45.89 54.37 -10.30
C GLU A 6 45.43 52.94 -9.98
N GLN A 7 45.66 52.57 -8.73
CA GLN A 7 45.39 51.30 -8.08
C GLN A 7 43.90 51.31 -7.72
N SER A 8 43.08 50.44 -8.32
CA SER A 8 41.68 50.30 -7.93
C SER A 8 41.56 49.34 -6.75
N ASP A 9 41.15 49.90 -5.61
CA ASP A 9 40.75 49.17 -4.41
C ASP A 9 39.57 48.24 -4.71
N ALA A 10 39.80 46.93 -4.60
CA ALA A 10 38.76 45.92 -4.60
C ALA A 10 38.05 45.93 -3.23
N ASN A 11 36.84 46.47 -3.18
CA ASN A 11 35.98 46.40 -2.01
C ASN A 11 35.37 44.98 -1.89
N PRO A 12 35.62 44.21 -0.81
CA PRO A 12 34.93 42.94 -0.61
C PRO A 12 33.45 43.19 -0.23
N PRO A 13 32.53 42.26 -0.55
CA PRO A 13 31.13 42.43 -0.25
C PRO A 13 30.90 42.37 1.27
N LYS A 14 30.23 43.38 1.82
CA LYS A 14 29.81 43.44 3.21
C LYS A 14 28.79 42.33 3.50
N LEU A 15 29.17 41.35 4.32
CA LEU A 15 28.26 40.44 5.00
C LEU A 15 27.49 41.22 6.07
N SER A 16 26.30 41.72 5.74
CA SER A 16 25.34 42.19 6.73
C SER A 16 24.42 41.04 7.10
N ASN A 17 24.76 40.31 8.17
CA ASN A 17 23.84 39.55 9.02
C ASN A 17 24.59 39.16 10.31
N LEU A 18 24.75 40.13 11.21
CA LEU A 18 25.15 39.86 12.59
C LEU A 18 23.88 39.62 13.41
N SER A 19 23.91 38.59 14.25
CA SER A 19 22.92 38.33 15.31
C SER A 19 22.80 39.55 16.25
N ALA A 20 21.62 39.75 16.82
CA ALA A 20 21.27 40.90 17.68
C ALA A 20 22.12 41.04 18.97
N ASP A 21 23.00 40.07 19.25
CA ASP A 21 23.94 40.05 20.37
C ASP A 21 25.41 40.36 19.97
N GLY A 22 25.67 40.71 18.70
CA GLY A 22 27.00 41.11 18.22
C GLY A 22 28.02 39.98 18.18
N LYS A 23 27.62 38.72 18.36
CA LYS A 23 28.49 37.56 18.26
C LYS A 23 28.44 36.98 16.85
N ALA A 24 29.60 36.92 16.19
CA ALA A 24 29.77 36.15 14.96
C ALA A 24 29.74 34.66 15.31
N TRP A 25 28.63 34.00 15.01
CA TRP A 25 28.54 32.55 15.07
C TRP A 25 29.25 31.99 13.84
N PHE A 26 30.47 31.47 14.02
CA PHE A 26 31.12 30.65 13.01
C PHE A 26 30.36 29.32 12.94
N ILE A 27 29.36 29.24 12.06
CA ILE A 27 28.79 27.95 11.70
C ILE A 27 29.85 27.23 10.87
N HIS A 28 30.43 26.17 11.43
CA HIS A 28 31.42 25.36 10.73
C HIS A 28 30.80 24.85 9.40
N PRO A 29 31.46 24.99 8.24
CA PRO A 29 30.86 24.63 6.95
C PRO A 29 30.33 23.18 6.91
N VAL A 30 31.00 22.26 7.61
CA VAL A 30 30.55 20.86 7.76
C VAL A 30 29.23 20.75 8.51
N ALA A 31 29.01 21.55 9.55
CA ALA A 31 27.74 21.55 10.29
C ALA A 31 26.59 22.15 9.45
N MET A 32 26.91 23.04 8.50
CA MET A 32 25.93 23.52 7.52
C MET A 32 25.61 22.47 6.46
N VAL A 33 26.61 21.72 5.99
CA VAL A 33 26.41 20.60 5.07
C VAL A 33 25.57 19.50 5.73
N ASP A 34 25.84 19.13 6.98
CA ASP A 34 25.01 18.16 7.72
C ASP A 34 23.57 18.67 7.99
N TYR A 35 23.37 19.98 8.10
CA TYR A 35 22.05 20.59 8.25
C TYR A 35 21.24 20.61 6.94
N PHE A 36 21.90 20.58 5.77
CA PHE A 36 21.26 20.67 4.45
C PHE A 36 21.32 19.39 3.61
N VAL A 37 22.08 18.37 4.01
CA VAL A 37 22.07 17.08 3.32
C VAL A 37 20.84 16.30 3.78
N LYS A 38 19.81 16.30 2.93
CA LYS A 38 18.70 15.34 2.98
C LYS A 38 19.33 13.94 2.96
N ARG A 39 19.46 13.31 4.13
CA ARG A 39 20.06 11.97 4.25
C ARG A 39 19.16 10.98 3.52
N ILE A 40 19.64 10.54 2.36
CA ILE A 40 19.05 9.43 1.61
C ILE A 40 19.16 8.18 2.48
N LEU A 41 18.03 7.52 2.70
CA LEU A 41 17.96 6.25 3.42
C LEU A 41 17.94 5.08 2.43
N PHE A 42 17.09 5.17 1.41
CA PHE A 42 16.98 4.14 0.38
C PHE A 42 16.73 4.72 -1.01
N GLN A 43 17.30 4.09 -2.02
CA GLN A 43 17.14 4.41 -3.45
C GLN A 43 17.29 3.14 -4.31
N LYS A 44 17.03 3.26 -5.61
CA LYS A 44 17.09 2.15 -6.57
C LYS A 44 18.41 1.39 -6.47
N GLY A 45 18.32 0.07 -6.29
CA GLY A 45 19.47 -0.84 -6.13
C GLY A 45 19.77 -1.25 -4.69
N ASP A 46 19.23 -0.54 -3.69
CA ASP A 46 19.39 -0.92 -2.28
C ASP A 46 18.59 -2.17 -1.94
N LYS A 47 18.98 -2.85 -0.85
CA LYS A 47 18.30 -4.03 -0.32
C LYS A 47 18.24 -3.98 1.21
N ASP A 48 17.03 -4.04 1.75
CA ASP A 48 16.78 -3.94 3.20
C ASP A 48 15.39 -4.47 3.58
N GLU A 49 15.21 -5.00 4.79
CA GLU A 49 13.91 -5.40 5.33
C GLU A 49 12.94 -4.21 5.43
N ILE A 50 13.45 -3.01 5.68
CA ILE A 50 12.63 -1.80 5.72
C ILE A 50 12.08 -1.47 4.32
N ILE A 51 12.82 -1.77 3.25
CA ILE A 51 12.30 -1.64 1.88
C ILE A 51 11.12 -2.59 1.65
N ARG A 52 11.15 -3.81 2.21
CA ARG A 52 10.00 -4.72 2.16
C ARG A 52 8.78 -4.14 2.85
N GLU A 53 8.95 -3.59 4.04
CA GLU A 53 7.86 -2.92 4.73
C GLU A 53 7.33 -1.73 3.93
N ILE A 54 8.20 -0.89 3.35
CA ILE A 54 7.79 0.19 2.44
C ILE A 54 6.96 -0.35 1.26
N ASN A 55 7.41 -1.43 0.63
CA ASN A 55 6.73 -2.07 -0.50
C ASN A 55 5.36 -2.64 -0.12
N ILE A 56 5.19 -3.15 1.10
CA ILE A 56 3.90 -3.58 1.64
C ILE A 56 2.99 -2.38 1.91
N ARG A 57 3.50 -1.39 2.67
CA ARG A 57 2.71 -0.26 3.19
C ARG A 57 2.28 0.70 2.08
N LEU A 58 3.06 0.79 1.00
CA LEU A 58 2.74 1.61 -0.17
C LEU A 58 2.23 0.79 -1.36
N ALA A 59 1.84 -0.48 -1.17
CA ALA A 59 1.33 -1.32 -2.25
C ALA A 59 0.14 -0.69 -3.02
N GLY A 60 -0.59 0.24 -2.40
CA GLY A 60 -1.68 0.97 -3.04
C GLY A 60 -1.28 2.08 -4.04
N PHE A 61 0.01 2.41 -4.15
CA PHE A 61 0.54 3.47 -5.01
C PHE A 61 1.26 2.86 -6.22
N GLY A 62 0.50 2.45 -7.23
CA GLY A 62 0.99 1.82 -8.45
C GLY A 62 1.17 0.31 -8.38
N GLY A 63 0.97 -0.28 -7.19
CA GLY A 63 1.12 -1.72 -6.96
C GLY A 63 2.57 -2.12 -6.67
N ASN A 64 2.79 -2.99 -5.68
CA ASN A 64 4.09 -3.63 -5.48
C ASN A 64 3.96 -5.02 -4.83
N VAL A 65 5.07 -5.75 -4.77
CA VAL A 65 5.20 -7.03 -4.06
C VAL A 65 6.10 -6.89 -2.83
N PRO A 66 5.95 -7.73 -1.79
CA PRO A 66 6.82 -7.78 -0.59
C PRO A 66 8.29 -8.20 -0.85
N THR A 67 9.01 -7.50 -1.72
CA THR A 67 10.46 -7.65 -1.94
C THR A 67 11.25 -6.71 -1.03
N ASP A 68 12.44 -7.10 -0.59
CA ASP A 68 13.42 -6.25 0.12
C ASP A 68 14.27 -5.41 -0.83
N GLU A 69 14.11 -5.58 -2.14
CA GLU A 69 14.89 -4.86 -3.14
C GLU A 69 14.19 -3.58 -3.60
N PHE A 70 14.95 -2.49 -3.65
CA PHE A 70 14.49 -1.22 -4.20
C PHE A 70 14.57 -1.26 -5.72
N THR A 71 13.54 -1.82 -6.34
CA THR A 71 13.45 -1.95 -7.79
C THR A 71 12.97 -0.65 -8.45
N GLU A 72 12.93 -0.63 -9.79
CA GLU A 72 12.26 0.45 -10.53
C GLU A 72 10.77 0.59 -10.16
N ARG A 73 10.12 -0.53 -9.84
CA ARG A 73 8.73 -0.53 -9.38
C ARG A 73 8.59 0.18 -8.04
N THR A 74 9.53 -0.04 -7.11
CA THR A 74 9.60 0.68 -5.84
C THR A 74 9.85 2.16 -6.05
N GLU A 75 10.79 2.54 -6.93
CA GLU A 75 11.05 3.94 -7.27
C GLU A 75 9.77 4.65 -7.78
N ASN A 76 9.06 4.03 -8.72
CA ASN A 76 7.82 4.59 -9.27
C ASN A 76 6.70 4.68 -8.23
N MET A 77 6.58 3.71 -7.33
CA MET A 77 5.65 3.73 -6.19
C MET A 77 5.97 4.90 -5.24
N ILE A 78 7.26 5.14 -4.93
CA ILE A 78 7.70 6.28 -4.12
C ILE A 78 7.39 7.61 -4.81
N LYS A 79 7.68 7.73 -6.12
CA LYS A 79 7.33 8.93 -6.90
C LYS A 79 5.83 9.21 -6.85
N GLN A 80 5.01 8.18 -7.03
CA GLN A 80 3.56 8.33 -6.93
C GLN A 80 3.09 8.76 -5.53
N PHE A 81 3.65 8.17 -4.47
CA PHE A 81 3.35 8.56 -3.09
C PHE A 81 3.76 10.01 -2.79
N GLN A 82 4.95 10.41 -3.24
CA GLN A 82 5.47 11.78 -3.11
C GLN A 82 4.57 12.79 -3.81
N ARG A 83 4.18 12.51 -5.06
CA ARG A 83 3.26 13.38 -5.81
C ARG A 83 1.88 13.45 -5.17
N ASP A 84 1.28 12.29 -4.92
CA ASP A 84 -0.15 12.22 -4.67
C ASP A 84 -0.50 12.51 -3.20
N TYR A 85 0.27 11.95 -2.26
CA TYR A 85 0.00 12.09 -0.83
C TYR A 85 0.82 13.20 -0.19
N MET A 86 2.14 13.19 -0.39
CA MET A 86 3.03 14.19 0.22
C MET A 86 2.95 15.56 -0.46
N GLN A 87 2.53 15.59 -1.73
CA GLN A 87 2.47 16.79 -2.58
C GLN A 87 3.83 17.51 -2.70
N VAL A 88 4.90 16.72 -2.87
CA VAL A 88 6.28 17.20 -3.06
C VAL A 88 6.87 16.68 -4.38
N GLU A 89 8.08 17.11 -4.72
CA GLU A 89 8.80 16.64 -5.90
C GLU A 89 9.01 15.11 -5.90
N GLU A 90 8.83 14.50 -7.08
CA GLU A 90 8.94 13.06 -7.34
C GLU A 90 10.39 12.58 -7.44
N THR A 91 11.14 12.72 -6.36
CA THR A 91 12.54 12.28 -6.31
C THR A 91 12.71 10.77 -6.50
N GLY A 92 11.70 9.96 -6.12
CA GLY A 92 11.80 8.50 -6.13
C GLY A 92 12.76 7.91 -5.08
N ILE A 93 13.25 8.77 -4.18
CA ILE A 93 14.20 8.43 -3.12
C ILE A 93 13.47 8.48 -1.78
N VAL A 94 13.85 7.58 -0.87
CA VAL A 94 13.33 7.55 0.50
C VAL A 94 14.31 8.26 1.43
N ASP A 95 13.85 9.35 2.03
CA ASP A 95 14.50 10.03 3.15
C ASP A 95 13.63 9.90 4.41
N MET A 96 14.07 10.51 5.51
CA MET A 96 13.31 10.48 6.77
C MET A 96 11.93 11.16 6.66
N ASN A 97 11.73 12.10 5.73
CA ASN A 97 10.42 12.72 5.54
C ASN A 97 9.45 11.76 4.85
N VAL A 98 9.92 10.98 3.87
CA VAL A 98 9.12 9.90 3.26
C VAL A 98 8.73 8.87 4.33
N ILE A 99 9.66 8.45 5.19
CA ILE A 99 9.36 7.51 6.28
C ILE A 99 8.26 8.04 7.21
N LYS A 100 8.40 9.27 7.70
CA LYS A 100 7.39 9.91 8.55
C LYS A 100 6.04 10.04 7.84
N ALA A 101 6.03 10.34 6.55
CA ALA A 101 4.81 10.44 5.77
C ALA A 101 4.10 9.08 5.61
N ILE A 102 4.85 7.97 5.51
CA ILE A 102 4.26 6.62 5.50
C ILE A 102 3.61 6.31 6.84
N ASP A 103 4.25 6.65 7.96
CA ASP A 103 3.69 6.48 9.29
C ASP A 103 2.42 7.33 9.48
N GLU A 104 2.44 8.60 9.07
CA GLU A 104 1.26 9.47 9.08
C GLU A 104 0.12 8.91 8.20
N PHE A 105 0.45 8.40 7.01
CA PHE A 105 -0.51 7.79 6.11
C PHE A 105 -1.15 6.54 6.74
N SER A 106 -0.35 5.73 7.45
CA SER A 106 -0.82 4.56 8.20
C SER A 106 -1.94 4.91 9.17
N ASP A 107 -1.68 5.93 10.00
CA ASP A 107 -2.57 6.37 11.07
C ASP A 107 -3.81 7.05 10.51
N LYS A 108 -3.64 7.94 9.53
CA LYS A 108 -4.72 8.73 8.95
C LYS A 108 -5.74 7.90 8.19
N TYR A 109 -5.28 6.84 7.51
CA TYR A 109 -6.13 5.97 6.69
C TYR A 109 -6.26 4.57 7.27
N ASP A 110 -6.14 4.41 8.59
CA ASP A 110 -6.39 3.10 9.19
C ASP A 110 -7.81 2.60 8.88
N LEU A 111 -7.95 1.28 8.80
CA LEU A 111 -9.25 0.69 8.49
C LEU A 111 -10.21 0.94 9.66
N PRO A 112 -11.48 1.27 9.39
CA PRO A 112 -12.47 1.46 10.45
C PRO A 112 -12.49 0.28 11.43
N SER A 113 -12.49 0.56 12.73
CA SER A 113 -12.35 -0.46 13.78
C SER A 113 -13.40 -1.58 13.68
N ASN A 114 -14.59 -1.29 13.16
CA ASN A 114 -15.66 -2.26 12.93
C ASN A 114 -15.33 -3.32 11.86
N GLU A 115 -14.34 -3.09 11.00
CA GLU A 115 -13.86 -4.10 10.04
C GLU A 115 -13.03 -5.19 10.75
N TRP A 116 -12.46 -4.88 11.92
CA TRP A 116 -11.69 -5.79 12.77
C TRP A 116 -12.53 -6.54 13.81
N VAL A 117 -13.85 -6.39 13.77
CA VAL A 117 -14.77 -7.10 14.66
C VAL A 117 -15.40 -8.27 13.93
N LYS A 118 -15.16 -9.49 14.42
CA LYS A 118 -15.84 -10.70 13.92
C LYS A 118 -17.34 -10.59 14.20
N LYS A 119 -18.14 -10.64 13.14
CA LYS A 119 -19.60 -10.50 13.21
C LYS A 119 -20.25 -11.89 13.35
N PRO A 120 -21.53 -11.94 13.80
CA PRO A 120 -22.27 -13.20 13.89
C PRO A 120 -22.27 -13.97 12.56
N LEU A 121 -22.44 -15.30 12.63
CA LEU A 121 -22.41 -16.18 11.46
C LEU A 121 -23.52 -15.88 10.43
N THR A 122 -24.56 -15.17 10.85
CA THR A 122 -25.66 -14.72 9.98
C THR A 122 -25.29 -13.49 9.16
N ASP A 123 -24.20 -12.78 9.49
CA ASP A 123 -23.68 -11.67 8.69
C ASP A 123 -22.55 -12.17 7.81
N ASP A 124 -22.85 -12.39 6.53
CA ASP A 124 -21.85 -12.78 5.54
C ASP A 124 -21.03 -11.59 5.00
N GLU A 125 -21.39 -10.34 5.34
CA GLU A 125 -20.68 -9.12 4.93
C GLU A 125 -19.57 -8.73 5.93
N GLN A 126 -18.49 -9.52 5.96
CA GLN A 126 -17.35 -9.29 6.84
C GLN A 126 -16.02 -9.82 6.29
N MET A 127 -14.93 -9.32 6.85
CA MET A 127 -13.58 -9.80 6.57
C MET A 127 -13.31 -11.18 7.18
N PHE A 128 -13.91 -11.52 8.32
CA PHE A 128 -13.71 -12.79 8.98
C PHE A 128 -14.52 -13.90 8.33
N CYS A 129 -14.03 -15.14 8.40
CA CYS A 129 -14.75 -16.28 7.88
C CYS A 129 -16.02 -16.60 8.69
N PRO A 130 -17.23 -16.58 8.08
CA PRO A 130 -18.48 -16.80 8.81
C PRO A 130 -18.86 -18.28 8.93
N CYS A 131 -17.92 -19.22 8.80
CA CYS A 131 -18.25 -20.67 8.78
C CYS A 131 -18.68 -21.26 10.12
N GLY A 132 -18.41 -20.57 11.24
CA GLY A 132 -18.64 -21.08 12.59
C GLY A 132 -17.66 -22.16 13.05
N LEU A 133 -16.71 -22.56 12.19
CA LEU A 133 -15.80 -23.67 12.44
C LEU A 133 -14.33 -23.24 12.57
N CYS A 134 -14.02 -21.96 12.39
CA CYS A 134 -12.69 -21.38 12.59
C CYS A 134 -12.78 -20.03 13.31
N ASP A 135 -11.64 -19.54 13.77
CA ASP A 135 -11.57 -18.29 14.52
C ASP A 135 -11.73 -17.04 13.64
N GLY A 136 -11.79 -17.23 12.32
CA GLY A 136 -12.02 -16.18 11.33
C GLY A 136 -11.04 -16.28 10.17
N PHE A 137 -9.89 -16.94 10.37
CA PHE A 137 -8.81 -17.04 9.39
C PHE A 137 -8.32 -18.48 9.20
N GLY A 138 -9.26 -19.41 8.98
CA GLY A 138 -8.93 -20.80 8.66
C GLY A 138 -8.23 -21.56 9.79
N LYS A 139 -7.61 -22.69 9.44
CA LYS A 139 -6.90 -23.60 10.35
C LYS A 139 -5.53 -23.99 9.79
N SER A 140 -4.95 -23.18 8.91
CA SER A 140 -3.66 -23.43 8.25
C SER A 140 -3.58 -24.78 7.51
N ARG A 141 -4.71 -25.28 7.00
CA ARG A 141 -4.77 -26.57 6.30
C ARG A 141 -4.25 -26.48 4.87
N HIS A 142 -3.90 -27.65 4.33
CA HIS A 142 -3.63 -27.88 2.91
C HIS A 142 -2.43 -27.09 2.34
N LYS A 143 -1.42 -26.82 3.19
CA LYS A 143 -0.12 -26.33 2.72
C LYS A 143 0.45 -27.32 1.70
N ASP A 144 0.97 -26.80 0.59
CA ASP A 144 1.52 -27.57 -0.53
C ASP A 144 0.54 -28.53 -1.23
N MET A 145 -0.77 -28.34 -1.05
CA MET A 145 -1.80 -29.08 -1.77
C MET A 145 -2.46 -28.20 -2.84
N TYR A 146 -2.69 -28.74 -4.02
CA TYR A 146 -3.20 -27.97 -5.17
C TYR A 146 -4.43 -28.62 -5.79
N TYR A 147 -5.26 -27.82 -6.46
CA TYR A 147 -6.27 -28.33 -7.38
C TYR A 147 -5.66 -28.47 -8.78
N GLY A 148 -5.39 -29.70 -9.22
CA GLY A 148 -4.83 -29.95 -10.54
C GLY A 148 -3.37 -29.50 -10.64
N VAL A 149 -3.11 -28.41 -11.36
CA VAL A 149 -1.75 -27.90 -11.62
C VAL A 149 -1.14 -27.24 -10.38
N LYS A 150 0.19 -27.27 -10.26
CA LYS A 150 0.92 -26.64 -9.15
C LYS A 150 1.13 -25.14 -9.42
N LEU A 151 0.06 -24.36 -9.30
CA LEU A 151 0.05 -22.91 -9.44
C LEU A 151 -0.55 -22.27 -8.19
N GLU A 152 -0.16 -21.04 -7.88
CA GLU A 152 -0.67 -20.36 -6.68
C GLU A 152 -2.19 -20.10 -6.75
N ALA A 153 -2.73 -19.87 -7.94
CA ALA A 153 -4.16 -19.81 -8.21
C ALA A 153 -4.93 -21.08 -7.80
N THR A 154 -4.28 -22.24 -7.75
CA THR A 154 -4.90 -23.52 -7.36
C THR A 154 -4.39 -24.05 -6.03
N HIS A 155 -3.47 -23.33 -5.38
CA HIS A 155 -2.92 -23.67 -4.07
C HIS A 155 -4.02 -23.59 -3.01
N ARG A 156 -4.23 -24.71 -2.31
CA ARG A 156 -5.35 -24.90 -1.38
C ARG A 156 -5.05 -24.37 0.02
N TYR A 157 -3.86 -23.85 0.25
CA TYR A 157 -3.41 -23.44 1.56
C TYR A 157 -4.32 -22.37 2.17
N GLU A 158 -4.61 -22.53 3.45
CA GLU A 158 -5.29 -21.54 4.28
C GLU A 158 -4.24 -20.62 4.90
N TYR A 159 -3.95 -19.48 4.27
CA TYR A 159 -2.97 -18.53 4.79
C TYR A 159 -3.39 -17.97 6.16
N PRO A 160 -2.45 -17.58 7.04
CA PRO A 160 -2.73 -17.25 8.43
C PRO A 160 -3.28 -15.82 8.63
N GLY A 161 -4.19 -15.36 7.76
CA GLY A 161 -4.77 -14.03 7.84
C GLY A 161 -5.16 -13.49 6.46
N ILE A 162 -5.30 -12.16 6.36
CA ILE A 162 -5.41 -11.44 5.09
C ILE A 162 -4.05 -10.87 4.71
N HIS A 163 -3.67 -10.97 3.44
CA HIS A 163 -2.42 -10.45 2.93
C HIS A 163 -2.33 -8.93 3.12
N ARG A 164 -1.27 -8.46 3.79
CA ARG A 164 -1.11 -7.06 4.21
C ARG A 164 -1.19 -6.09 3.03
N SER A 165 -0.61 -6.43 1.87
CA SER A 165 -0.68 -5.58 0.67
C SER A 165 -2.12 -5.30 0.19
N LEU A 166 -3.08 -6.20 0.40
CA LEU A 166 -4.49 -5.94 0.05
C LEU A 166 -5.06 -4.84 0.93
N LEU A 167 -4.83 -4.93 2.24
CA LEU A 167 -5.38 -3.99 3.21
C LEU A 167 -4.71 -2.62 3.09
N TRP A 168 -3.40 -2.56 2.81
CA TRP A 168 -2.70 -1.33 2.48
C TRP A 168 -3.15 -0.72 1.14
N ALA A 169 -3.45 -1.54 0.14
CA ALA A 169 -4.09 -1.07 -1.08
C ALA A 169 -5.49 -0.49 -0.80
N LEU A 170 -6.26 -1.07 0.13
CA LEU A 170 -7.54 -0.51 0.56
C LEU A 170 -7.39 0.86 1.24
N LYS A 171 -6.36 1.05 2.08
CA LYS A 171 -6.04 2.37 2.67
C LYS A 171 -5.83 3.41 1.56
N ALA A 172 -5.06 3.08 0.52
CA ALA A 172 -4.85 3.96 -0.63
C ALA A 172 -6.13 4.23 -1.41
N VAL A 173 -7.00 3.22 -1.60
CA VAL A 173 -8.33 3.41 -2.23
C VAL A 173 -9.15 4.43 -1.45
N ILE A 174 -9.20 4.33 -0.11
CA ILE A 174 -9.93 5.29 0.74
C ILE A 174 -9.34 6.69 0.57
N PHE A 175 -8.02 6.82 0.58
CA PHE A 175 -7.31 8.06 0.31
C PHE A 175 -7.68 8.66 -1.05
N TYR A 176 -7.60 7.90 -2.14
CA TYR A 176 -7.89 8.41 -3.48
C TYR A 176 -9.36 8.81 -3.65
N LEU A 177 -10.29 8.10 -3.02
CA LEU A 177 -11.70 8.53 -3.01
C LEU A 177 -11.88 9.90 -2.36
N GLN A 178 -11.15 10.19 -1.28
CA GLN A 178 -11.18 11.49 -0.62
C GLN A 178 -10.45 12.57 -1.43
N LYS A 179 -9.23 12.27 -1.92
CA LYS A 179 -8.41 13.17 -2.74
C LYS A 179 -9.15 13.65 -3.99
N GLU A 180 -9.91 12.78 -4.63
CA GLU A 180 -10.68 13.11 -5.84
C GLU A 180 -12.04 13.77 -5.52
N ASN A 181 -12.35 14.04 -4.24
CA ASN A 181 -13.66 14.51 -3.78
C ASN A 181 -14.80 13.66 -4.37
N SER A 182 -14.63 12.34 -4.33
CA SER A 182 -15.48 11.40 -5.03
C SER A 182 -16.88 11.34 -4.43
N VAL A 183 -17.89 11.15 -5.28
CA VAL A 183 -19.24 10.77 -4.84
C VAL A 183 -19.26 9.39 -4.17
N TYR A 184 -18.20 8.59 -4.35
CA TYR A 184 -18.09 7.27 -3.77
C TYR A 184 -17.29 7.29 -2.47
N SER A 185 -17.66 6.42 -1.53
CA SER A 185 -16.88 6.17 -0.32
C SER A 185 -16.83 4.67 0.00
N PHE A 186 -15.77 4.25 0.68
CA PHE A 186 -15.70 2.90 1.24
C PHE A 186 -16.88 2.68 2.19
N ARG A 187 -17.55 1.53 2.06
CA ARG A 187 -18.62 1.13 2.98
C ARG A 187 -18.16 0.07 3.97
N LYS A 188 -17.62 -1.03 3.45
CA LYS A 188 -17.14 -2.18 4.22
C LYS A 188 -16.44 -3.20 3.33
N ILE A 189 -15.68 -4.09 3.95
CA ILE A 189 -15.29 -5.38 3.36
C ILE A 189 -16.51 -6.29 3.40
N SER A 190 -17.07 -6.62 2.24
CA SER A 190 -18.22 -7.51 2.13
C SER A 190 -17.85 -8.98 2.08
N SER A 191 -16.61 -9.30 1.73
CA SER A 191 -16.08 -10.64 1.94
C SER A 191 -14.56 -10.61 2.01
N GLY A 192 -14.01 -11.14 3.10
CA GLY A 192 -12.58 -11.40 3.23
C GLY A 192 -12.30 -12.89 3.20
N TYR A 193 -12.00 -13.46 4.36
CA TYR A 193 -11.52 -14.82 4.49
C TYR A 193 -12.63 -15.86 4.30
N ARG A 194 -12.36 -16.89 3.48
CA ARG A 194 -13.21 -18.08 3.31
C ARG A 194 -12.33 -19.32 3.39
N CYS A 195 -12.37 -19.97 4.56
CA CYS A 195 -11.64 -21.21 4.79
C CYS A 195 -12.25 -22.38 3.98
N TYR A 196 -11.59 -23.53 4.05
CA TYR A 196 -12.06 -24.76 3.39
C TYR A 196 -13.45 -25.19 3.87
N ASP A 197 -13.76 -25.05 5.16
CA ASP A 197 -15.10 -25.42 5.68
C ASP A 197 -16.19 -24.52 5.09
N ARG A 198 -15.93 -23.20 4.99
CA ARG A 198 -16.85 -22.26 4.32
C ARG A 198 -17.07 -22.62 2.85
N ASN A 199 -16.01 -23.03 2.17
CA ASN A 199 -16.10 -23.47 0.80
C ASN A 199 -16.96 -24.72 0.66
N LEU A 200 -16.81 -25.72 1.54
CA LEU A 200 -17.68 -26.91 1.56
C LEU A 200 -19.15 -26.53 1.80
N GLN A 201 -19.42 -25.71 2.82
CA GLN A 201 -20.79 -25.24 3.16
C GLN A 201 -21.49 -24.53 2.00
N THR A 202 -20.72 -23.89 1.11
CA THR A 202 -21.27 -23.12 -0.02
C THR A 202 -20.98 -23.75 -1.38
N ASN A 203 -20.53 -25.01 -1.40
CA ASN A 203 -20.18 -25.77 -2.60
C ASN A 203 -19.21 -25.01 -3.55
N ARG A 204 -18.23 -24.30 -2.98
CA ARG A 204 -17.19 -23.56 -3.71
C ARG A 204 -15.86 -24.31 -3.69
N ARG A 205 -15.04 -24.10 -4.73
CA ARG A 205 -13.66 -24.62 -4.80
C ARG A 205 -12.60 -23.52 -4.91
N THR A 206 -12.98 -22.26 -4.71
CA THR A 206 -12.05 -21.14 -4.87
C THR A 206 -11.00 -21.08 -3.75
N THR A 207 -9.81 -20.61 -4.09
CA THR A 207 -8.64 -20.50 -3.20
C THR A 207 -8.27 -19.05 -2.89
N ASN A 208 -8.71 -18.09 -3.71
CA ASN A 208 -8.35 -16.67 -3.56
C ASN A 208 -8.74 -16.08 -2.20
N HIS A 209 -9.94 -16.37 -1.70
CA HIS A 209 -10.38 -15.88 -0.39
C HIS A 209 -9.77 -16.63 0.81
N LYS A 210 -8.79 -17.50 0.62
CA LYS A 210 -8.01 -18.07 1.73
C LYS A 210 -6.90 -17.13 2.19
N GLY A 211 -7.20 -15.83 2.27
CA GLY A 211 -6.27 -14.78 2.67
C GLY A 211 -5.78 -13.84 1.56
N LYS A 212 -6.07 -14.14 0.28
CA LYS A 212 -5.48 -13.43 -0.86
C LYS A 212 -6.44 -12.51 -1.61
N ALA A 213 -7.69 -12.35 -1.16
CA ALA A 213 -8.70 -11.57 -1.87
C ALA A 213 -9.62 -10.80 -0.93
N LEU A 214 -10.15 -9.67 -1.42
CA LEU A 214 -11.17 -8.88 -0.77
C LEU A 214 -12.29 -8.51 -1.76
N ASP A 215 -13.54 -8.64 -1.30
CA ASP A 215 -14.73 -8.09 -1.93
C ASP A 215 -15.13 -6.82 -1.18
N ILE A 216 -15.22 -5.69 -1.87
CA ILE A 216 -15.48 -4.38 -1.26
C ILE A 216 -16.83 -3.81 -1.69
N HIS A 217 -17.60 -3.37 -0.70
CA HIS A 217 -18.81 -2.60 -0.91
C HIS A 217 -18.50 -1.11 -0.81
N PHE A 218 -19.08 -0.33 -1.72
CA PHE A 218 -18.99 1.14 -1.75
C PHE A 218 -20.35 1.79 -1.60
N ASN A 219 -20.34 3.00 -1.06
CA ASN A 219 -21.44 3.93 -1.10
C ASN A 219 -21.29 4.88 -2.30
N LYS A 220 -22.41 5.45 -2.75
CA LYS A 220 -22.49 6.63 -3.62
C LYS A 220 -23.40 7.63 -2.92
N ASN A 221 -22.93 8.85 -2.70
CA ASN A 221 -23.64 9.88 -1.94
C ASN A 221 -24.16 9.37 -0.58
N GLY A 222 -23.31 8.65 0.15
CA GLY A 222 -23.63 8.11 1.48
C GLY A 222 -24.48 6.83 1.51
N VAL A 223 -25.00 6.37 0.36
CA VAL A 223 -25.87 5.17 0.30
C VAL A 223 -25.19 4.04 -0.47
N ARG A 224 -25.35 2.80 -0.03
CA ARG A 224 -24.81 1.61 -0.70
C ARG A 224 -25.25 1.56 -2.17
N THR A 225 -24.31 1.74 -3.09
CA THR A 225 -24.57 1.48 -4.51
C THR A 225 -24.45 -0.01 -4.81
N ARG A 226 -25.32 -0.50 -5.70
CA ARG A 226 -25.28 -1.86 -6.27
C ARG A 226 -25.16 -1.84 -7.79
N SER A 227 -24.95 -0.66 -8.37
CA SER A 227 -24.85 -0.49 -9.81
C SER A 227 -23.54 -1.09 -10.34
N CYS A 228 -23.66 -1.90 -11.39
CA CYS A 228 -22.50 -2.45 -12.10
C CYS A 228 -21.65 -1.35 -12.73
N ASP A 229 -22.27 -0.30 -13.24
CA ASP A 229 -21.56 0.84 -13.85
C ASP A 229 -20.75 1.60 -12.82
N ASP A 230 -21.29 1.77 -11.60
CA ASP A 230 -20.56 2.38 -10.50
C ASP A 230 -19.34 1.53 -10.11
N MET A 231 -19.49 0.20 -10.05
CA MET A 231 -18.36 -0.70 -9.75
C MET A 231 -17.31 -0.69 -10.86
N ASN A 232 -17.72 -0.65 -12.13
CA ASN A 232 -16.81 -0.55 -13.26
C ASN A 232 -16.06 0.79 -13.28
N LYS A 233 -16.73 1.87 -12.89
CA LYS A 233 -16.10 3.17 -12.71
C LYS A 233 -15.04 3.12 -11.60
N LEU A 234 -15.35 2.54 -10.44
CA LEU A 234 -14.39 2.39 -9.34
C LEU A 234 -13.19 1.51 -9.74
N ARG A 235 -13.43 0.38 -10.42
CA ARG A 235 -12.36 -0.47 -10.97
C ARG A 235 -11.41 0.32 -11.86
N LYS A 236 -11.95 1.09 -12.79
CA LYS A 236 -11.16 1.85 -13.77
C LYS A 236 -10.48 3.05 -13.13
N ASP A 237 -11.26 3.92 -12.51
CA ASP A 237 -10.83 5.27 -12.14
C ASP A 237 -10.06 5.29 -10.82
N ILE A 238 -10.18 4.23 -9.99
CA ILE A 238 -9.46 4.12 -8.72
C ILE A 238 -8.49 2.94 -8.75
N PHE A 239 -8.98 1.70 -8.80
CA PHE A 239 -8.12 0.52 -8.63
C PHE A 239 -7.09 0.38 -9.75
N ASN A 240 -7.50 0.50 -11.00
CA ASN A 240 -6.54 0.42 -12.10
C ASN A 240 -5.68 1.67 -12.22
N LYS A 241 -6.30 2.85 -12.21
CA LYS A 241 -5.60 4.13 -12.38
C LYS A 241 -4.49 4.30 -11.33
N TYR A 242 -4.80 4.02 -10.07
CA TYR A 242 -3.89 4.33 -8.96
C TYR A 242 -3.12 3.12 -8.42
N LEU A 243 -3.74 1.94 -8.29
CA LEU A 243 -3.05 0.76 -7.76
C LEU A 243 -2.35 -0.05 -8.87
N GLY A 244 -2.53 0.33 -10.14
CA GLY A 244 -2.00 -0.43 -11.28
C GLY A 244 -2.69 -1.76 -11.54
N ALA A 245 -3.81 -2.05 -10.85
CA ALA A 245 -4.49 -3.34 -10.90
C ALA A 245 -4.98 -3.67 -12.33
N LYS A 246 -4.94 -4.96 -12.71
CA LYS A 246 -5.35 -5.45 -14.03
C LYS A 246 -6.60 -6.31 -13.99
N TRP A 247 -7.22 -6.61 -15.12
CA TRP A 247 -8.51 -7.33 -15.17
C TRP A 247 -8.30 -8.83 -15.39
N ASP A 248 -9.13 -9.62 -14.72
CA ASP A 248 -9.49 -11.01 -15.06
C ASP A 248 -8.32 -12.00 -15.20
N TRP A 249 -7.16 -11.70 -14.59
CA TRP A 249 -6.00 -12.61 -14.52
C TRP A 249 -5.53 -13.08 -15.91
N LEU A 250 -5.33 -12.15 -16.83
CA LEU A 250 -4.83 -12.49 -18.17
C LEU A 250 -3.36 -12.91 -18.13
N ALA A 251 -2.90 -13.67 -19.12
CA ALA A 251 -1.50 -14.05 -19.24
C ALA A 251 -0.57 -12.82 -19.24
N GLY A 252 0.56 -12.89 -18.54
CA GLY A 252 1.47 -11.75 -18.35
C GLY A 252 1.06 -10.78 -17.25
N GLN A 253 0.12 -11.16 -16.37
CA GLN A 253 -0.33 -10.37 -15.22
C GLN A 253 0.15 -10.97 -13.89
N GLU A 254 1.41 -11.39 -13.83
CA GLU A 254 2.04 -11.93 -12.62
C GLU A 254 2.45 -10.80 -11.65
N ASN A 255 2.47 -11.08 -10.35
CA ASN A 255 3.00 -10.17 -9.33
C ASN A 255 2.30 -8.80 -9.28
N MET A 256 1.01 -8.74 -9.59
CA MET A 256 0.19 -7.52 -9.55
C MET A 256 -1.19 -7.79 -8.97
N PHE A 257 -1.87 -6.73 -8.55
CA PHE A 257 -3.28 -6.85 -8.16
C PHE A 257 -4.12 -7.14 -9.40
N ASN A 258 -5.08 -8.05 -9.25
CA ASN A 258 -6.07 -8.30 -10.29
C ASN A 258 -7.47 -7.97 -9.78
N LEU A 259 -8.30 -7.50 -10.68
CA LEU A 259 -9.71 -7.16 -10.50
C LEU A 259 -10.56 -8.23 -11.15
N GLU A 260 -11.64 -8.63 -10.49
CA GLU A 260 -12.68 -9.42 -11.14
C GLU A 260 -13.67 -8.49 -11.85
N SER A 261 -13.87 -8.69 -13.15
CA SER A 261 -14.86 -7.93 -13.93
C SER A 261 -16.29 -8.38 -13.65
N ALA A 262 -17.26 -7.55 -14.04
CA ALA A 262 -18.67 -7.91 -13.96
C ALA A 262 -19.02 -9.19 -14.74
N ARG A 263 -18.27 -9.50 -15.82
CA ARG A 263 -18.46 -10.73 -16.61
C ARG A 263 -18.03 -11.99 -15.86
N LYS A 264 -17.15 -11.86 -14.87
CA LYS A 264 -16.69 -12.95 -14.01
C LYS A 264 -17.58 -13.14 -12.77
N GLY A 265 -18.38 -12.14 -12.42
CA GLY A 265 -19.43 -12.26 -11.38
C GLY A 265 -19.54 -11.04 -10.47
N ALA A 266 -18.50 -10.23 -10.38
CA ALA A 266 -18.43 -9.07 -9.49
C ALA A 266 -19.26 -7.87 -9.99
N THR A 267 -20.59 -7.97 -9.92
CA THR A 267 -21.52 -6.98 -10.47
C THR A 267 -21.85 -5.83 -9.52
N SER A 268 -21.82 -6.04 -8.20
CA SER A 268 -22.19 -5.00 -7.23
C SER A 268 -21.11 -4.73 -6.17
N TRP A 269 -19.97 -5.39 -6.27
CA TRP A 269 -18.78 -5.17 -5.45
C TRP A 269 -17.55 -5.03 -6.36
N VAL A 270 -16.47 -4.48 -5.81
CA VAL A 270 -15.14 -4.60 -6.43
C VAL A 270 -14.42 -5.73 -5.73
N HIS A 271 -14.12 -6.79 -6.49
CA HIS A 271 -13.21 -7.83 -6.07
C HIS A 271 -11.80 -7.49 -6.54
N TYR A 272 -10.82 -7.68 -5.68
CA TYR A 272 -9.42 -7.67 -6.07
C TYR A 272 -8.62 -8.64 -5.21
N ASP A 273 -7.55 -9.18 -5.80
CA ASP A 273 -6.74 -10.20 -5.17
C ASP A 273 -5.25 -10.11 -5.57
N VAL A 274 -4.43 -10.88 -4.85
CA VAL A 274 -2.99 -11.07 -5.08
C VAL A 274 -2.70 -12.51 -5.49
N ARG A 275 -3.65 -13.18 -6.15
CA ARG A 275 -3.54 -14.63 -6.38
C ARG A 275 -2.47 -15.03 -7.39
N GLU A 276 -2.04 -14.08 -8.22
CA GLU A 276 -0.98 -14.23 -9.23
C GLU A 276 0.36 -13.72 -8.71
N PHE A 277 0.48 -13.44 -7.40
CA PHE A 277 1.78 -13.24 -6.77
C PHE A 277 2.54 -14.56 -6.70
N ASP A 278 3.84 -14.50 -6.95
CA ASP A 278 4.73 -15.63 -6.71
C ASP A 278 4.74 -16.02 -5.22
N GLN A 279 4.99 -17.29 -4.93
CA GLN A 279 4.93 -17.83 -3.57
C GLN A 279 5.91 -17.13 -2.60
N ILE A 280 7.03 -16.61 -3.11
CA ILE A 280 8.00 -15.84 -2.33
C ILE A 280 7.40 -14.55 -1.75
N TYR A 281 6.33 -14.04 -2.37
CA TYR A 281 5.58 -12.85 -1.99
C TYR A 281 4.31 -13.17 -1.22
N LEU A 282 4.09 -14.44 -0.86
CA LEU A 282 2.94 -14.91 -0.11
C LEU A 282 3.40 -15.72 1.11
N LYS A 283 4.49 -15.31 1.75
CA LYS A 283 4.94 -15.93 3.00
C LYS A 283 3.94 -15.62 4.13
N ASP A 284 3.85 -16.54 5.10
CA ASP A 284 2.94 -16.44 6.24
C ASP A 284 3.07 -15.11 7.01
N GLU A 285 4.28 -14.55 7.10
CA GLU A 285 4.58 -13.27 7.77
C GLU A 285 3.99 -12.04 7.06
N TYR A 286 3.56 -12.16 5.80
CA TYR A 286 2.90 -11.08 5.06
C TYR A 286 1.38 -11.05 5.24
N PHE A 287 0.85 -11.88 6.15
CA PHE A 287 -0.57 -11.94 6.48
C PHE A 287 -0.82 -11.44 7.90
N CYS A 288 -1.96 -10.79 8.11
CA CYS A 288 -2.35 -10.20 9.39
C CYS A 288 -3.79 -10.60 9.78
N LYS A 289 -4.11 -10.47 11.06
CA LYS A 289 -5.42 -10.83 11.63
C LYS A 289 -6.13 -9.67 12.33
N ASP A 290 -5.40 -8.59 12.59
CA ASP A 290 -5.84 -7.41 13.34
C ASP A 290 -5.10 -6.15 12.84
N SER A 291 -5.54 -4.98 13.31
CA SER A 291 -4.93 -3.69 12.96
C SER A 291 -3.47 -3.61 13.41
N GLU A 292 -3.13 -4.18 14.57
CA GLU A 292 -1.77 -4.15 15.12
C GLU A 292 -0.79 -4.91 14.21
N THR A 293 -1.13 -6.13 13.79
CA THR A 293 -0.30 -6.93 12.86
C THR A 293 -0.33 -6.43 11.41
N LEU A 294 -1.33 -5.64 11.03
CA LEU A 294 -1.33 -4.97 9.72
C LEU A 294 -0.30 -3.83 9.69
N ASN A 295 -0.38 -2.95 10.69
CA ASN A 295 0.36 -1.69 10.75
C ASN A 295 1.78 -1.87 11.28
N ASP A 296 1.96 -2.83 12.20
CA ASP A 296 3.20 -3.07 12.94
C ASP A 296 3.74 -1.76 13.56
N LYS A 297 5.01 -1.74 13.96
CA LYS A 297 5.68 -0.55 14.48
C LYS A 297 5.77 0.55 13.40
N PRO A 298 5.75 1.83 13.78
CA PRO A 298 6.11 2.93 12.89
C PRO A 298 7.48 2.68 12.26
N LEU A 299 7.63 2.90 10.96
CA LEU A 299 8.90 2.70 10.24
C LEU A 299 10.00 3.57 10.81
N ALA A 300 9.68 4.78 11.27
CA ALA A 300 10.64 5.67 11.91
C ALA A 300 11.29 5.06 13.17
N SER A 301 10.64 4.10 13.83
CA SER A 301 11.17 3.40 15.02
C SER A 301 12.08 2.22 14.69
N LEU A 302 12.18 1.85 13.41
CA LEU A 302 12.98 0.72 12.92
C LEU A 302 14.32 1.15 12.32
N LEU A 303 14.56 2.47 12.18
CA LEU A 303 15.76 3.11 11.63
C LEU A 303 16.67 3.67 12.73
#